data_AF-A0A2G2K2H9-F1
#
_entry.id   AF-A0A2G2K2H9-F1
#
_cell.length_a   1.000
_cell.length_b   1.000
_cell.length_c   1.000
_cell.angle_alpha   90.00
_cell.angle_beta   90.00
_cell.angle_gamma   90.00
#
_symmetry.space_group_name_H-M   'P 1'
#
loop_
_entity.id
_entity.type
_entity.pdbx_description
1 polymer ?
#
loop_
_entity_poly.entity_id
_entity_poly.type
_entity_poly.pdbx_seq_one_letter_code
_entity_poly.pdbx_strand_id
1 'polypeptide(L)'
;MPIYANQDLVAQSDEMEGWNTPLNRRASFHNLHRIIRYGFSVRAPDVLKLTSCIDARIAELGSVQQMCSSDFFSAMVVLRGEQLVYEQYAPDFAPHQAHTIMSITKTMTHLIMGRCVEDGLIDLNAKVCDYLPEIGSGYADAIIQNVLDMNIVNDYSEDYSDLHTTALLHNASMGWRLPAANVRLTSNREFLCTIGSNDLLNHSGEVNYKSASTDVLAWIAERVSGQALRDHLIRIVEAAGIERGKAKPFDGRSVWPAIQGGKAVGRDGVVIASPQELAVLRGRWKYIRSGREDSQRAPRLFDVVKDPGETTDLAGEKPDLVGELDKATREFLPMMANVATRGRGPGGSRSRRGSPWRNDPLLIALDEDRDSQLSAAELGQAEAKLQALDKNSDGKLSADELGLRRR
;
A
#
# COMPACT_ATOMS: atom_id res chain seq x y z
N MET A 1 5.28 2.91 25.89
CA MET A 1 5.36 3.68 24.63
C MET A 1 3.94 4.06 24.25
N PRO A 2 3.66 5.31 23.83
CA PRO A 2 2.33 5.64 23.32
C PRO A 2 2.11 4.90 21.99
N ILE A 3 0.91 4.32 21.83
CA ILE A 3 0.45 3.64 20.63
C ILE A 3 -0.54 4.57 19.94
N TYR A 4 -0.36 4.81 18.64
CA TYR A 4 -1.26 5.65 17.84
C TYR A 4 -1.83 4.84 16.67
N ALA A 5 -3.07 5.15 16.28
CA ALA A 5 -3.70 4.54 15.10
C ALA A 5 -3.02 5.03 13.82
N ASN A 6 -2.93 4.14 12.81
CA ASN A 6 -2.46 4.52 11.49
C ASN A 6 -3.48 5.47 10.82
N GLN A 7 -3.10 6.74 10.67
CA GLN A 7 -3.99 7.79 10.18
C GLN A 7 -4.46 7.57 8.73
N ASP A 8 -3.71 6.81 7.93
CA ASP A 8 -4.14 6.48 6.58
C ASP A 8 -5.44 5.67 6.60
N LEU A 9 -5.62 4.81 7.61
CA LEU A 9 -6.73 3.86 7.71
C LEU A 9 -7.87 4.33 8.62
N VAL A 10 -7.68 5.46 9.32
CA VAL A 10 -8.70 6.05 10.19
C VAL A 10 -9.68 6.84 9.31
N ALA A 11 -10.97 6.55 9.45
CA ALA A 11 -12.03 7.35 8.86
C ALA A 11 -12.01 8.75 9.50
N GLN A 12 -12.04 9.78 8.67
CA GLN A 12 -12.07 11.18 9.07
C GLN A 12 -13.52 11.61 9.36
N SER A 13 -13.74 12.90 9.67
CA SER A 13 -15.08 13.42 9.98
C SER A 13 -16.09 13.33 8.84
N ASP A 14 -15.62 13.13 7.61
CA ASP A 14 -16.41 12.90 6.40
C ASP A 14 -16.54 11.41 6.06
N GLU A 15 -16.27 10.52 7.02
CA GLU A 15 -16.28 9.06 6.87
C GLU A 15 -15.35 8.50 5.78
N MET A 16 -14.50 9.32 5.15
CA MET A 16 -13.46 8.83 4.23
C MET A 16 -12.22 8.44 5.02
N GLU A 17 -11.60 7.32 4.65
CA GLU A 17 -10.29 6.95 5.18
C GLU A 17 -9.23 7.97 4.75
N GLY A 18 -8.25 8.23 5.62
CA GLY A 18 -7.16 9.17 5.33
C GLY A 18 -6.52 8.97 3.95
N TRP A 19 -6.33 7.72 3.52
CA TRP A 19 -5.78 7.36 2.20
C TRP A 19 -6.71 7.70 1.02
N ASN A 20 -8.02 7.75 1.25
CA ASN A 20 -9.03 7.98 0.21
C ASN A 20 -9.59 9.41 0.20
N THR A 21 -9.05 10.32 1.02
CA THR A 21 -9.40 11.75 0.96
C THR A 21 -8.91 12.39 -0.36
N PRO A 22 -9.57 13.44 -0.88
CA PRO A 22 -9.16 14.11 -2.13
C PRO A 22 -7.67 14.52 -2.15
N LEU A 23 -7.14 14.98 -1.01
CA LEU A 23 -5.75 15.41 -0.88
C LEU A 23 -4.75 14.25 -1.04
N ASN A 24 -5.07 13.07 -0.48
CA ASN A 24 -4.15 11.94 -0.40
C ASN A 24 -4.39 10.88 -1.49
N ARG A 25 -5.55 10.89 -2.14
CA ARG A 25 -6.03 9.80 -3.01
C ARG A 25 -5.05 9.45 -4.12
N ARG A 26 -4.50 10.45 -4.81
CA ARG A 26 -3.53 10.23 -5.91
C ARG A 26 -2.31 9.46 -5.43
N ALA A 27 -1.62 10.00 -4.43
CA ALA A 27 -0.43 9.37 -3.84
C ALA A 27 -0.75 7.98 -3.26
N SER A 28 -1.94 7.83 -2.66
CA SER A 28 -2.40 6.57 -2.08
C SER A 28 -2.71 5.53 -3.15
N PHE A 29 -3.33 5.88 -4.27
CA PHE A 29 -3.62 4.95 -5.36
C PHE A 29 -2.35 4.41 -6.00
N HIS A 30 -1.30 5.23 -6.05
CA HIS A 30 0.05 4.84 -6.48
C HIS A 30 0.82 4.00 -5.46
N ASN A 31 0.30 3.84 -4.23
CA ASN A 31 1.00 3.19 -3.12
C ASN A 31 0.09 2.30 -2.26
N LEU A 32 -1.11 1.94 -2.73
CA LEU A 32 -2.16 1.35 -1.88
C LEU A 32 -1.71 0.04 -1.23
N HIS A 33 -0.91 -0.74 -1.96
CA HIS A 33 -0.24 -1.96 -1.51
C HIS A 33 0.70 -1.80 -0.29
N ARG A 34 1.03 -0.55 0.09
CA ARG A 34 1.86 -0.20 1.26
C ARG A 34 1.03 0.37 2.41
N ILE A 35 -0.23 0.71 2.15
CA ILE A 35 -1.13 1.41 3.07
C ILE A 35 -2.09 0.42 3.73
N ILE A 36 -2.73 -0.43 2.92
CA ILE A 36 -3.75 -1.37 3.37
C ILE A 36 -3.14 -2.47 4.25
N ARG A 37 -3.90 -2.93 5.25
CA ARG A 37 -3.41 -3.86 6.29
C ARG A 37 -3.04 -5.24 5.76
N TYR A 38 -3.74 -5.71 4.74
CA TYR A 38 -3.59 -7.04 4.19
C TYR A 38 -3.20 -6.95 2.72
N GLY A 39 -2.13 -7.63 2.35
CA GLY A 39 -1.64 -7.63 0.99
C GLY A 39 -0.58 -8.71 0.77
N PHE A 40 -0.48 -9.16 -0.47
CA PHE A 40 0.58 -10.02 -0.94
C PHE A 40 0.89 -9.68 -2.40
N SER A 41 2.01 -10.17 -2.92
CA SER A 41 2.39 -9.96 -4.31
C SER A 41 2.77 -11.29 -4.94
N VAL A 42 2.38 -11.48 -6.20
CA VAL A 42 2.74 -12.63 -7.02
C VAL A 42 3.53 -12.13 -8.24
N ARG A 43 4.38 -13.00 -8.80
CA ARG A 43 5.05 -12.80 -10.07
C ARG A 43 5.06 -14.11 -10.84
N ALA A 44 5.01 -14.03 -12.17
CA ALA A 44 5.17 -15.20 -13.01
C ALA A 44 6.63 -15.72 -12.99
N PRO A 45 6.86 -17.04 -13.14
CA PRO A 45 8.19 -17.59 -13.35
C PRO A 45 8.72 -17.26 -14.74
N ASP A 46 7.84 -17.20 -15.75
CA ASP A 46 8.13 -16.83 -17.13
C ASP A 46 7.44 -15.50 -17.44
N VAL A 47 8.18 -14.54 -17.99
CA VAL A 47 7.68 -13.18 -18.23
C VAL A 47 7.29 -12.98 -19.69
N LEU A 48 6.09 -12.46 -19.93
CA LEU A 48 5.67 -12.03 -21.26
C LEU A 48 6.45 -10.77 -21.64
N LYS A 49 7.37 -10.90 -22.59
CA LYS A 49 8.17 -9.79 -23.07
C LYS A 49 7.43 -9.04 -24.17
N LEU A 50 7.07 -7.79 -23.90
CA LEU A 50 6.53 -6.89 -24.91
C LEU A 50 7.65 -6.35 -25.82
N THR A 51 7.34 -6.22 -27.12
CA THR A 51 8.26 -5.62 -28.10
C THR A 51 7.82 -4.18 -28.40
N SER A 52 8.73 -3.21 -28.28
CA SER A 52 8.39 -1.81 -28.57
C SER A 52 8.28 -1.56 -30.07
N CYS A 53 7.18 -0.95 -30.50
CA CYS A 53 6.90 -0.51 -31.86
C CYS A 53 6.02 0.76 -31.83
N ILE A 54 6.59 1.85 -31.34
CA ILE A 54 5.84 3.09 -31.05
C ILE A 54 5.25 3.72 -32.32
N ASP A 55 3.96 4.04 -32.26
CA ASP A 55 3.21 4.78 -33.27
C ASP A 55 2.94 6.20 -32.78
N ALA A 56 3.78 7.15 -33.22
CA ALA A 56 3.73 8.55 -32.79
C ALA A 56 2.38 9.22 -33.08
N ARG A 57 1.62 8.73 -34.07
CA ARG A 57 0.30 9.29 -34.43
C ARG A 57 -0.72 9.18 -33.29
N ILE A 58 -0.54 8.22 -32.38
CA ILE A 58 -1.42 8.06 -31.20
C ILE A 58 -1.29 9.29 -30.28
N ALA A 59 -0.08 9.82 -30.11
CA ALA A 59 0.18 11.01 -29.29
C ALA A 59 -0.39 12.31 -29.92
N GLU A 60 -0.66 12.30 -31.22
CA GLU A 60 -1.21 13.43 -31.96
C GLU A 60 -2.75 13.49 -31.88
N LEU A 61 -3.40 12.43 -31.42
CA LEU A 61 -4.85 12.41 -31.24
C LEU A 61 -5.24 13.38 -30.12
N GLY A 62 -6.09 14.37 -30.43
CA GLY A 62 -6.53 15.37 -29.46
C GLY A 62 -7.16 14.77 -28.20
N SER A 63 -7.87 13.64 -28.32
CA SER A 63 -8.43 12.91 -27.16
C SER A 63 -7.35 12.31 -26.25
N VAL A 64 -6.26 11.80 -26.83
CA VAL A 64 -5.13 11.27 -26.06
C VAL A 64 -4.41 12.41 -25.34
N GLN A 65 -4.15 13.52 -26.04
CA GLN A 65 -3.55 14.71 -25.43
C GLN A 65 -4.41 15.25 -24.28
N GLN A 66 -5.72 15.36 -24.47
CA GLN A 66 -6.65 15.81 -23.45
C GLN A 66 -6.63 14.89 -22.21
N MET A 67 -6.69 13.57 -22.41
CA MET A 67 -6.66 12.61 -21.30
C MET A 67 -5.33 12.66 -20.56
N CYS A 68 -4.21 12.63 -21.28
CA CYS A 68 -2.88 12.58 -20.67
C CYS A 68 -2.44 13.88 -20.00
N SER A 69 -3.12 15.00 -20.29
CA SER A 69 -2.86 16.30 -19.66
C SER A 69 -3.71 16.55 -18.41
N SER A 70 -4.61 15.63 -18.04
CA SER A 70 -5.45 15.76 -16.85
C SER A 70 -4.66 15.55 -15.56
N ASP A 71 -4.98 16.30 -14.50
CA ASP A 71 -4.38 16.15 -13.17
C ASP A 71 -4.63 14.77 -12.52
N PHE A 72 -5.62 14.03 -13.02
CA PHE A 72 -5.95 12.67 -12.55
C PHE A 72 -5.25 11.57 -13.37
N PHE A 73 -4.62 11.92 -14.49
CA PHE A 73 -3.90 10.97 -15.33
C PHE A 73 -2.72 10.34 -14.56
N SER A 74 -2.51 9.04 -14.75
CA SER A 74 -1.36 8.32 -14.18
C SER A 74 -0.56 7.59 -15.26
N ALA A 75 -1.22 6.78 -16.08
CA ALA A 75 -0.58 6.10 -17.21
C ALA A 75 -1.59 5.74 -18.29
N MET A 76 -1.11 5.64 -19.52
CA MET A 76 -1.78 4.99 -20.65
C MET A 76 -0.77 4.08 -21.34
N VAL A 77 -1.19 2.85 -21.63
CA VAL A 77 -0.40 1.86 -22.37
C VAL A 77 -1.32 1.26 -23.42
N VAL A 78 -0.85 1.18 -24.68
CA VAL A 78 -1.59 0.61 -25.80
C VAL A 78 -0.77 -0.50 -26.42
N LEU A 79 -1.40 -1.67 -26.56
CA LEU A 79 -0.79 -2.85 -27.16
C LEU A 79 -1.51 -3.22 -28.46
N ARG A 80 -0.74 -3.76 -29.42
CA ARG A 80 -1.26 -4.47 -30.60
C ARG A 80 -0.64 -5.85 -30.62
N GLY A 81 -1.38 -6.86 -30.20
CA GLY A 81 -0.79 -8.15 -29.85
C GLY A 81 0.23 -7.96 -28.73
N GLU A 82 1.45 -8.46 -28.91
CA GLU A 82 2.56 -8.31 -27.96
C GLU A 82 3.42 -7.05 -28.22
N GLN A 83 2.99 -6.18 -29.16
CA GLN A 83 3.70 -4.96 -29.48
C GLN A 83 3.19 -3.78 -28.65
N LEU A 84 4.11 -3.13 -27.94
CA LEU A 84 3.88 -1.86 -27.27
C LEU A 84 3.90 -0.73 -28.29
N VAL A 85 2.73 -0.19 -28.63
CA VAL A 85 2.59 0.81 -29.70
C VAL A 85 2.45 2.24 -29.17
N TYR A 86 2.11 2.41 -27.90
CA TYR A 86 2.12 3.71 -27.24
C TYR A 86 2.16 3.54 -25.73
N GLU A 87 2.92 4.39 -25.05
CA GLU A 87 2.88 4.54 -23.61
C GLU A 87 3.13 6.00 -23.22
N GLN A 88 2.41 6.46 -22.20
CA GLN A 88 2.66 7.75 -21.57
C GLN A 88 2.36 7.63 -20.09
N TYR A 89 3.15 8.32 -19.27
CA TYR A 89 3.05 8.30 -17.82
C TYR A 89 3.03 9.72 -17.28
N ALA A 90 2.34 9.93 -16.17
CA ALA A 90 2.36 11.20 -15.45
C ALA A 90 3.74 11.46 -14.83
N PRO A 91 4.12 12.73 -14.61
CA PRO A 91 5.45 13.08 -14.08
C PRO A 91 5.81 12.42 -12.73
N ASP A 92 4.82 12.06 -11.92
CA ASP A 92 4.94 11.44 -10.60
C ASP A 92 4.64 9.93 -10.59
N PHE A 93 4.43 9.31 -11.76
CA PHE A 93 4.10 7.89 -11.88
C PHE A 93 5.08 7.17 -12.81
N ALA A 94 5.98 6.36 -12.25
CA ALA A 94 6.98 5.67 -13.05
C ALA A 94 6.43 4.39 -13.72
N PRO A 95 6.98 3.94 -14.87
CA PRO A 95 6.47 2.75 -15.59
C PRO A 95 6.44 1.44 -14.78
N HIS A 96 7.25 1.34 -13.73
CA HIS A 96 7.36 0.17 -12.86
C HIS A 96 6.58 0.31 -11.54
N GLN A 97 5.86 1.42 -11.37
CA GLN A 97 5.12 1.72 -10.16
C GLN A 97 3.76 1.03 -10.19
N ALA A 98 3.33 0.49 -9.04
CA ALA A 98 2.02 -0.13 -8.92
C ALA A 98 0.93 0.94 -8.82
N HIS A 99 -0.21 0.68 -9.45
CA HIS A 99 -1.42 1.48 -9.30
C HIS A 99 -2.55 0.56 -8.84
N THR A 100 -3.40 1.01 -7.91
CA THR A 100 -4.63 0.29 -7.62
C THR A 100 -5.53 0.29 -8.86
N ILE A 101 -5.97 -0.88 -9.30
CA ILE A 101 -6.90 -1.00 -10.43
C ILE A 101 -8.36 -1.05 -9.96
N MET A 102 -8.58 -0.90 -8.65
CA MET A 102 -9.89 -0.96 -8.00
C MET A 102 -10.72 -2.12 -8.55
N SER A 103 -11.90 -1.83 -9.09
CA SER A 103 -12.87 -2.83 -9.52
C SER A 103 -12.54 -3.52 -10.84
N ILE A 104 -11.48 -3.13 -11.56
CA ILE A 104 -10.95 -3.97 -12.66
C ILE A 104 -10.57 -5.36 -12.10
N THR A 105 -10.18 -5.45 -10.82
CA THR A 105 -9.90 -6.71 -10.12
C THR A 105 -11.03 -7.75 -10.25
N LYS A 106 -12.29 -7.32 -10.40
CA LYS A 106 -13.44 -8.22 -10.51
C LYS A 106 -13.35 -9.13 -11.75
N THR A 107 -12.65 -8.71 -12.81
CA THR A 107 -12.42 -9.54 -14.00
C THR A 107 -11.61 -10.80 -13.67
N MET A 108 -10.71 -10.72 -12.69
CA MET A 108 -9.95 -11.88 -12.22
C MET A 108 -10.89 -12.90 -11.57
N THR A 109 -11.82 -12.46 -10.73
CA THR A 109 -12.84 -13.34 -10.15
C THR A 109 -13.71 -13.98 -11.22
N HIS A 110 -14.04 -13.27 -12.31
CA HIS A 110 -14.79 -13.85 -13.43
C HIS A 110 -14.02 -14.96 -14.15
N LEU A 111 -12.70 -14.81 -14.34
CA LEU A 111 -11.86 -15.88 -14.89
C LEU A 111 -11.86 -17.12 -13.97
N ILE A 112 -11.80 -16.89 -12.65
CA ILE A 112 -11.83 -17.95 -11.64
C ILE A 112 -13.17 -18.70 -11.67
N MET A 113 -14.27 -17.95 -11.70
CA MET A 113 -15.63 -18.50 -11.79
C MET A 113 -15.82 -19.27 -13.10
N GLY A 114 -15.39 -18.70 -14.23
CA GLY A 114 -15.43 -19.36 -15.54
C GLY A 114 -14.71 -20.70 -15.50
N ARG A 115 -13.53 -20.77 -14.87
CA ARG A 115 -12.82 -22.04 -14.70
C ARG A 115 -13.59 -23.04 -13.85
N CYS A 116 -14.19 -22.60 -12.74
CA CYS A 116 -14.99 -23.49 -11.88
C CYS A 116 -16.24 -24.03 -12.61
N VAL A 117 -16.85 -23.23 -13.51
CA VAL A 117 -17.96 -23.67 -14.37
C VAL A 117 -17.47 -24.70 -15.39
N GLU A 118 -16.35 -24.43 -16.08
CA GLU A 118 -15.73 -25.40 -17.01
C GLU A 118 -15.40 -26.74 -16.34
N ASP A 119 -14.93 -26.69 -15.09
CA ASP A 119 -14.60 -27.88 -14.29
C ASP A 119 -15.85 -28.59 -13.72
N GLY A 120 -17.06 -28.08 -13.97
CA GLY A 120 -18.31 -28.65 -13.48
C GLY A 120 -18.52 -28.49 -11.97
N LEU A 121 -17.78 -27.58 -11.32
CA LEU A 121 -17.88 -27.31 -9.89
C LEU A 121 -18.99 -26.30 -9.54
N ILE A 122 -19.43 -25.51 -10.53
CA ILE A 122 -20.47 -24.49 -10.37
C ILE A 122 -21.50 -24.62 -11.50
N ASP A 123 -22.75 -24.82 -11.13
CA ASP A 123 -23.93 -24.58 -11.96
C ASP A 123 -24.39 -23.13 -11.83
N LEU A 124 -24.53 -22.45 -12.96
CA LEU A 124 -24.97 -21.05 -13.04
C LEU A 124 -26.44 -20.85 -12.61
N ASN A 125 -27.25 -21.91 -12.66
CA ASN A 125 -28.66 -21.89 -12.27
C ASN A 125 -28.89 -22.30 -10.80
N ALA A 126 -27.87 -22.82 -10.13
CA ALA A 126 -27.96 -23.14 -8.70
C ALA A 126 -28.04 -21.86 -7.86
N LYS A 127 -28.57 -21.99 -6.64
CA LYS A 127 -28.65 -20.87 -5.70
C LYS A 127 -27.31 -20.68 -4.98
N VAL A 128 -27.05 -19.48 -4.50
CA VAL A 128 -25.86 -19.21 -3.67
C VAL A 128 -25.87 -20.08 -2.40
N CYS A 129 -27.02 -20.25 -1.76
CA CYS A 129 -27.13 -21.04 -0.52
C CYS A 129 -26.80 -22.54 -0.71
N ASP A 130 -26.90 -23.06 -1.94
CA ASP A 130 -26.48 -24.43 -2.25
C ASP A 130 -24.96 -24.62 -2.08
N TYR A 131 -24.19 -23.53 -2.23
CA TYR A 131 -22.74 -23.51 -2.01
C TYR A 131 -22.32 -22.88 -0.67
N LEU A 132 -23.07 -21.88 -0.20
CA LEU A 132 -22.82 -21.13 1.04
C LEU A 132 -24.07 -21.17 1.95
N PRO A 133 -24.36 -22.27 2.67
CA PRO A 133 -25.56 -22.37 3.51
C PRO A 133 -25.66 -21.28 4.60
N GLU A 134 -24.53 -20.70 5.00
CA GLU A 134 -24.43 -19.65 6.01
C GLU A 134 -24.65 -18.22 5.50
N ILE A 135 -24.86 -18.02 4.19
CA ILE A 135 -24.96 -16.68 3.59
C ILE A 135 -26.27 -15.97 3.99
N GLY A 136 -26.23 -14.63 4.07
CA GLY A 136 -27.40 -13.80 4.39
C GLY A 136 -28.48 -13.80 3.29
N SER A 137 -29.69 -13.36 3.65
CA SER A 137 -30.84 -13.35 2.72
C SER A 137 -30.63 -12.46 1.50
N GLY A 138 -29.70 -11.51 1.55
CA GLY A 138 -29.32 -10.66 0.42
C GLY A 138 -28.63 -11.39 -0.72
N TYR A 139 -28.28 -12.66 -0.55
CA TYR A 139 -27.71 -13.52 -1.60
C TYR A 139 -28.27 -14.94 -1.61
N ALA A 140 -28.76 -15.47 -0.47
CA ALA A 140 -29.07 -16.88 -0.30
C ALA A 140 -29.88 -17.50 -1.46
N ASP A 141 -30.99 -16.88 -1.84
CA ASP A 141 -31.88 -17.37 -2.90
C ASP A 141 -31.53 -16.88 -4.32
N ALA A 142 -30.48 -16.07 -4.47
CA ALA A 142 -30.03 -15.61 -5.78
C ALA A 142 -29.41 -16.79 -6.54
N ILE A 143 -29.69 -16.90 -7.84
CA ILE A 143 -28.95 -17.81 -8.71
C ILE A 143 -27.57 -17.23 -9.03
N ILE A 144 -26.58 -18.10 -9.24
CA ILE A 144 -25.19 -17.69 -9.50
C ILE A 144 -25.08 -16.71 -10.68
N GLN A 145 -25.81 -16.97 -11.77
CA GLN A 145 -25.80 -16.09 -12.94
C GLN A 145 -26.20 -14.65 -12.59
N ASN A 146 -27.23 -14.46 -11.77
CA ASN A 146 -27.68 -13.12 -11.39
C ASN A 146 -26.66 -12.40 -10.50
N VAL A 147 -25.88 -13.13 -9.70
CA VAL A 147 -24.80 -12.54 -8.90
C VAL A 147 -23.63 -12.12 -9.80
N LEU A 148 -23.27 -12.95 -10.79
CA LEU A 148 -22.25 -12.61 -11.80
C LEU A 148 -22.64 -11.37 -12.59
N ASP A 149 -23.90 -11.30 -13.01
CA ASP A 149 -24.44 -10.18 -13.79
C ASP A 149 -24.76 -8.95 -12.92
N MET A 150 -24.51 -9.02 -11.60
CA MET A 150 -24.90 -7.99 -10.63
C MET A 150 -26.37 -7.56 -10.77
N ASN A 151 -27.23 -8.52 -11.06
CA ASN A 151 -28.64 -8.34 -11.37
C ASN A 151 -29.52 -8.76 -10.18
N ILE A 152 -29.15 -8.31 -8.98
CA ILE A 152 -29.88 -8.59 -7.74
C ILE A 152 -30.10 -7.31 -6.93
N VAL A 153 -31.18 -7.27 -6.16
CA VAL A 153 -31.48 -6.21 -5.19
C VAL A 153 -31.20 -6.73 -3.77
N ASN A 154 -30.43 -5.98 -3.00
CA ASN A 154 -30.18 -6.26 -1.58
C ASN A 154 -29.74 -4.98 -0.85
N ASP A 155 -29.55 -5.09 0.47
CA ASP A 155 -29.27 -3.96 1.36
C ASP A 155 -27.80 -3.47 1.30
N TYR A 156 -27.04 -3.89 0.27
CA TYR A 156 -25.70 -3.37 0.00
C TYR A 156 -25.78 -2.17 -0.95
N SER A 157 -25.53 -0.97 -0.40
CA SER A 157 -25.42 0.26 -1.18
C SER A 157 -23.99 0.49 -1.66
N GLU A 158 -23.88 0.99 -2.90
CA GLU A 158 -22.66 1.55 -3.53
C GLU A 158 -22.80 3.06 -3.75
N ASP A 159 -23.78 3.72 -3.11
CA ASP A 159 -23.91 5.17 -3.16
C ASP A 159 -22.82 5.83 -2.31
N TYR A 160 -21.70 6.21 -2.92
CA TYR A 160 -20.59 6.89 -2.25
C TYR A 160 -20.88 8.36 -1.89
N SER A 161 -22.07 8.89 -2.23
CA SER A 161 -22.51 10.17 -1.70
C SER A 161 -23.10 10.05 -0.29
N ASP A 162 -23.51 8.84 0.10
CA ASP A 162 -23.89 8.49 1.47
C ASP A 162 -22.65 8.09 2.28
N LEU A 163 -22.34 8.87 3.31
CA LEU A 163 -21.20 8.64 4.21
C LEU A 163 -21.33 7.35 5.02
N HIS A 164 -22.54 6.79 5.12
CA HIS A 164 -22.84 5.55 5.83
C HIS A 164 -23.15 4.38 4.91
N THR A 165 -22.80 4.51 3.62
CA THR A 165 -23.03 3.45 2.63
C THR A 165 -22.37 2.14 3.05
N THR A 166 -23.06 1.03 2.76
CA THR A 166 -22.61 -0.33 3.11
C THR A 166 -21.22 -0.61 2.54
N ALA A 167 -20.87 -0.06 1.37
CA ALA A 167 -19.53 -0.18 0.78
C ALA A 167 -18.40 0.42 1.63
N LEU A 168 -18.62 1.56 2.28
CA LEU A 168 -17.64 2.17 3.18
C LEU A 168 -17.51 1.39 4.49
N LEU A 169 -18.63 0.87 5.01
CA LEU A 169 -18.63 0.00 6.18
C LEU A 169 -17.89 -1.32 5.92
N HIS A 170 -18.03 -1.86 4.71
CA HIS A 170 -17.37 -3.08 4.26
C HIS A 170 -15.83 -2.98 4.31
N ASN A 171 -15.26 -1.79 4.08
CA ASN A 171 -13.80 -1.54 4.10
C ASN A 171 -13.12 -1.98 5.40
N ALA A 172 -13.83 -1.92 6.54
CA ALA A 172 -13.27 -2.37 7.80
C ALA A 172 -12.95 -3.87 7.79
N SER A 173 -13.84 -4.69 7.22
CA SER A 173 -13.68 -6.14 7.15
C SER A 173 -12.57 -6.58 6.18
N MET A 174 -12.29 -5.75 5.16
CA MET A 174 -11.21 -5.95 4.18
C MET A 174 -9.85 -5.41 4.65
N GLY A 175 -9.80 -4.72 5.80
CA GLY A 175 -8.57 -4.09 6.31
C GLY A 175 -8.20 -2.78 5.61
N TRP A 176 -9.13 -2.18 4.88
CA TRP A 176 -9.00 -0.87 4.22
C TRP A 176 -9.33 0.30 5.16
N ARG A 177 -10.09 0.01 6.21
CA ARG A 177 -10.48 0.94 7.28
C ARG A 177 -10.19 0.30 8.65
N LEU A 178 -9.81 1.09 9.64
CA LEU A 178 -9.81 0.64 11.04
C LEU A 178 -11.24 0.70 11.61
N PRO A 179 -11.69 -0.32 12.35
CA PRO A 179 -12.98 -0.23 13.03
C PRO A 179 -12.96 0.91 14.06
N ALA A 180 -14.12 1.51 14.32
CA ALA A 180 -14.28 2.44 15.43
C ALA A 180 -13.91 1.76 16.77
N ALA A 181 -13.49 2.53 17.78
CA ALA A 181 -12.86 2.01 19.00
C ALA A 181 -13.67 0.93 19.76
N ASN A 182 -15.01 0.92 19.61
CA ASN A 182 -15.91 -0.02 20.27
C ASN A 182 -16.57 -1.02 19.31
N VAL A 183 -16.12 -1.07 18.06
CA VAL A 183 -16.66 -1.98 17.04
C VAL A 183 -15.71 -3.16 16.89
N ARG A 184 -16.25 -4.38 17.04
CA ARG A 184 -15.50 -5.60 16.78
C ARG A 184 -15.13 -5.65 15.30
N LEU A 185 -13.86 -5.95 15.02
CA LEU A 185 -13.42 -6.28 13.66
C LEU A 185 -14.08 -7.60 13.22
N THR A 186 -14.80 -7.56 12.12
CA THR A 186 -15.36 -8.74 11.45
C THR A 186 -14.48 -9.15 10.28
N SER A 187 -14.52 -10.42 9.91
CA SER A 187 -13.98 -10.91 8.65
C SER A 187 -14.91 -10.53 7.47
N ASN A 188 -14.36 -10.54 6.26
CA ASN A 188 -15.15 -10.31 5.04
C ASN A 188 -16.36 -11.24 4.95
N ARG A 189 -16.17 -12.53 5.25
CA ARG A 189 -17.23 -13.54 5.20
C ARG A 189 -18.33 -13.27 6.23
N GLU A 190 -17.95 -12.92 7.46
CA GLU A 190 -18.93 -12.51 8.49
C GLU A 190 -19.74 -11.28 8.03
N PHE A 191 -19.10 -10.30 7.38
CA PHE A 191 -19.78 -9.13 6.83
C PHE A 191 -20.75 -9.51 5.70
N LEU A 192 -20.34 -10.36 4.75
CA LEU A 192 -21.22 -10.79 3.66
C LEU A 192 -22.49 -11.48 4.17
N CYS A 193 -22.37 -12.24 5.27
CA CYS A 193 -23.51 -12.88 5.92
C CYS A 193 -24.51 -11.89 6.54
N THR A 194 -24.13 -10.63 6.80
CA THR A 194 -25.07 -9.63 7.34
C THR A 194 -25.90 -8.93 6.28
N ILE A 195 -25.60 -9.13 4.99
CA ILE A 195 -26.31 -8.46 3.90
C ILE A 195 -27.69 -9.12 3.75
N GLY A 196 -28.73 -8.32 4.02
CA GLY A 196 -30.13 -8.70 3.91
C GLY A 196 -30.73 -8.35 2.56
N SER A 197 -31.89 -8.93 2.30
CA SER A 197 -32.87 -8.46 1.33
C SER A 197 -34.24 -9.04 1.68
N ASN A 198 -35.30 -8.31 1.33
CA ASN A 198 -36.67 -8.80 1.33
C ASN A 198 -37.11 -9.30 -0.05
N ASP A 199 -36.44 -8.85 -1.12
CA ASP A 199 -36.70 -9.24 -2.50
C ASP A 199 -35.42 -9.07 -3.31
N LEU A 200 -34.96 -10.18 -3.92
CA LEU A 200 -33.74 -10.21 -4.71
C LEU A 200 -33.98 -9.75 -6.16
N LEU A 201 -35.24 -9.66 -6.60
CA LEU A 201 -35.58 -9.41 -7.97
C LEU A 201 -35.24 -7.97 -8.38
N ASN A 202 -34.43 -7.84 -9.42
CA ASN A 202 -34.15 -6.55 -10.01
C ASN A 202 -35.15 -6.22 -11.13
N HIS A 203 -35.95 -5.18 -10.89
CA HIS A 203 -36.97 -4.71 -11.83
C HIS A 203 -36.52 -3.52 -12.69
N SER A 204 -35.32 -2.99 -12.48
CA SER A 204 -34.87 -1.78 -13.18
C SER A 204 -34.59 -1.99 -14.67
N GLY A 205 -34.32 -3.23 -15.09
CA GLY A 205 -33.80 -3.55 -16.42
C GLY A 205 -32.32 -3.17 -16.60
N GLU A 206 -31.69 -2.62 -15.57
CA GLU A 206 -30.31 -2.13 -15.55
C GLU A 206 -29.48 -2.93 -14.54
N VAL A 207 -28.16 -2.90 -14.69
CA VAL A 207 -27.26 -3.54 -13.72
C VAL A 207 -27.37 -2.86 -12.35
N ASN A 208 -27.33 -3.66 -11.27
CA ASN A 208 -27.34 -3.13 -9.90
C ASN A 208 -26.01 -3.46 -9.21
N TYR A 209 -24.98 -2.70 -9.60
CA TYR A 209 -23.58 -2.92 -9.27
C TYR A 209 -23.32 -3.05 -7.75
N LYS A 210 -22.59 -4.09 -7.33
CA LYS A 210 -22.22 -4.37 -5.93
C LYS A 210 -20.87 -5.07 -5.81
N SER A 211 -19.96 -4.51 -5.02
CA SER A 211 -18.65 -5.12 -4.77
C SER A 211 -18.76 -6.40 -3.96
N ALA A 212 -19.68 -6.46 -2.99
CA ALA A 212 -19.94 -7.66 -2.21
C ALA A 212 -20.34 -8.88 -3.07
N SER A 213 -20.98 -8.68 -4.23
CA SER A 213 -21.33 -9.79 -5.13
C SER A 213 -20.09 -10.50 -5.65
N THR A 214 -19.00 -9.77 -5.93
CA THR A 214 -17.73 -10.38 -6.35
C THR A 214 -17.10 -11.18 -5.22
N ASP A 215 -17.19 -10.72 -3.97
CA ASP A 215 -16.61 -11.43 -2.83
C ASP A 215 -17.38 -12.70 -2.48
N VAL A 216 -18.71 -12.69 -2.65
CA VAL A 216 -19.56 -13.89 -2.57
C VAL A 216 -19.10 -14.93 -3.59
N LEU A 217 -18.92 -14.53 -4.85
CA LEU A 217 -18.44 -15.41 -5.92
C LEU A 217 -17.03 -15.96 -5.65
N ALA A 218 -16.12 -15.10 -5.18
CA ALA A 218 -14.78 -15.53 -4.78
C ALA A 218 -14.82 -16.57 -3.64
N TRP A 219 -15.71 -16.40 -2.67
CA TRP A 219 -15.90 -17.36 -1.58
C TRP A 219 -16.48 -18.69 -2.07
N ILE A 220 -17.45 -18.67 -2.97
CA ILE A 220 -17.98 -19.88 -3.62
C ILE A 220 -16.83 -20.62 -4.33
N ALA A 221 -16.06 -19.91 -5.15
CA ALA A 221 -14.93 -20.49 -5.87
C ALA A 221 -13.92 -21.15 -4.92
N GLU A 222 -13.55 -20.49 -3.83
CA GLU A 222 -12.66 -21.10 -2.81
C GLU A 222 -13.26 -22.38 -2.21
N ARG A 223 -14.56 -22.38 -1.91
CA ARG A 223 -15.24 -23.52 -1.28
C ARG A 223 -15.33 -24.72 -2.20
N VAL A 224 -15.78 -24.53 -3.44
CA VAL A 224 -15.99 -25.64 -4.38
C VAL A 224 -14.69 -26.19 -4.94
N SER A 225 -13.67 -25.34 -5.11
CA SER A 225 -12.35 -25.79 -5.60
C SER A 225 -11.46 -26.37 -4.50
N GLY A 226 -11.74 -26.08 -3.22
CA GLY A 226 -10.88 -26.43 -2.09
C GLY A 226 -9.53 -25.70 -2.10
N GLN A 227 -9.38 -24.66 -2.92
CA GLN A 227 -8.14 -23.89 -3.07
C GLN A 227 -8.34 -22.46 -2.56
N ALA A 228 -7.27 -21.87 -2.04
CA ALA A 228 -7.32 -20.47 -1.64
C ALA A 228 -7.38 -19.55 -2.87
N LEU A 229 -8.03 -18.40 -2.75
CA LEU A 229 -8.16 -17.43 -3.84
C LEU A 229 -6.78 -16.98 -4.37
N ARG A 230 -5.78 -16.91 -3.48
CA ARG A 230 -4.38 -16.62 -3.85
C ARG A 230 -3.83 -17.62 -4.88
N ASP A 231 -4.21 -18.90 -4.80
CA ASP A 231 -3.65 -19.96 -5.64
C ASP A 231 -4.26 -19.87 -7.05
N HIS A 232 -5.53 -19.46 -7.14
CA HIS A 232 -6.16 -19.09 -8.40
C HIS A 232 -5.51 -17.86 -9.04
N LEU A 233 -5.26 -16.81 -8.24
CA LEU A 233 -4.59 -15.59 -8.72
C LEU A 233 -3.16 -15.87 -9.20
N ILE A 234 -2.44 -16.79 -8.53
CA ILE A 234 -1.11 -17.24 -8.99
C ILE A 234 -1.20 -17.78 -10.41
N ARG A 235 -2.14 -18.70 -10.69
CA ARG A 235 -2.30 -19.26 -12.04
C ARG A 235 -2.59 -18.20 -13.10
N ILE A 236 -3.44 -17.21 -12.79
CA ILE A 236 -3.74 -16.12 -13.73
C ILE A 236 -2.47 -15.29 -14.01
N VAL A 237 -1.72 -14.94 -12.96
CA VAL A 237 -0.46 -14.19 -13.08
C VAL A 237 0.58 -14.95 -13.89
N GLU A 238 0.74 -16.25 -13.63
CA GLU A 238 1.65 -17.13 -14.37
C GLU A 238 1.24 -17.26 -15.84
N ALA A 239 -0.03 -17.49 -16.12
CA ALA A 239 -0.55 -17.60 -17.49
C ALA A 239 -0.40 -16.28 -18.28
N ALA A 240 -0.56 -15.13 -17.62
CA ALA A 240 -0.41 -13.82 -18.23
C ALA A 240 1.07 -13.37 -18.33
N GLY A 241 2.01 -14.10 -17.73
CA GLY A 241 3.43 -13.76 -17.74
C GLY A 241 3.74 -12.42 -17.06
N ILE A 242 2.98 -12.04 -16.02
CA ILE A 242 3.10 -10.73 -15.37
C ILE A 242 4.36 -10.67 -14.52
N GLU A 243 5.28 -9.78 -14.90
CA GLU A 243 6.41 -9.38 -14.06
C GLU A 243 5.94 -8.47 -12.92
N ARG A 244 6.62 -8.53 -11.77
CA ARG A 244 6.48 -7.47 -10.76
C ARG A 244 7.32 -6.27 -11.18
N GLY A 245 6.79 -5.05 -11.03
CA GLY A 245 7.62 -3.85 -10.95
C GLY A 245 8.70 -3.97 -9.85
N LYS A 246 9.72 -3.10 -9.84
CA LYS A 246 10.86 -3.12 -8.89
C LYS A 246 10.48 -2.85 -7.41
N ALA A 247 9.50 -3.55 -6.86
CA ALA A 247 9.26 -3.65 -5.44
C ALA A 247 10.01 -4.89 -4.91
N LYS A 248 10.72 -4.72 -3.79
CA LYS A 248 11.56 -5.76 -3.19
C LYS A 248 10.79 -7.09 -3.10
N PRO A 249 11.32 -8.21 -3.60
CA PRO A 249 10.69 -9.51 -3.39
C PRO A 249 10.41 -9.71 -1.89
N PHE A 250 9.25 -10.29 -1.56
CA PHE A 250 9.09 -10.82 -0.21
C PHE A 250 10.21 -11.85 0.00
N ASP A 251 10.95 -11.72 1.10
CA ASP A 251 12.02 -12.67 1.47
C ASP A 251 11.46 -14.05 1.86
N GLY A 252 10.13 -14.20 1.88
CA GLY A 252 9.44 -15.47 2.12
C GLY A 252 9.50 -16.40 0.90
N ARG A 253 9.96 -17.64 1.10
CA ARG A 253 9.77 -18.76 0.16
C ARG A 253 8.63 -19.65 0.66
N SER A 254 7.89 -20.28 -0.25
CA SER A 254 6.91 -21.30 0.13
C SER A 254 7.63 -22.48 0.79
N VAL A 255 7.38 -22.70 2.08
CA VAL A 255 7.89 -23.86 2.83
C VAL A 255 6.97 -25.08 2.71
N TRP A 256 5.84 -24.93 2.01
CA TRP A 256 4.84 -25.98 1.86
C TRP A 256 5.41 -27.30 1.25
N PRO A 257 6.32 -27.26 0.25
CA PRO A 257 6.98 -28.48 -0.24
C PRO A 257 7.87 -29.18 0.79
N ALA A 258 8.48 -28.43 1.72
CA ALA A 258 9.23 -29.02 2.83
C ALA A 258 8.30 -29.69 3.84
N ILE A 259 7.16 -29.06 4.12
CA ILE A 259 6.14 -29.55 5.05
C ILE A 259 5.45 -30.81 4.50
N GLN A 260 5.08 -30.83 3.22
CA GLN A 260 4.41 -31.98 2.61
C GLN A 260 5.36 -33.13 2.24
N GLY A 261 6.60 -32.82 1.85
CA GLY A 261 7.51 -33.80 1.23
C GLY A 261 8.81 -34.07 1.97
N GLY A 262 9.05 -33.45 3.14
CA GLY A 262 10.30 -33.61 3.90
C GLY A 262 11.56 -33.10 3.19
N LYS A 263 11.43 -32.41 2.04
CA LYS A 263 12.55 -31.87 1.28
C LYS A 263 13.01 -30.57 1.92
N ALA A 264 14.31 -30.46 2.21
CA ALA A 264 14.88 -29.21 2.70
C ALA A 264 14.69 -28.09 1.65
N VAL A 265 13.92 -27.06 2.00
CA VAL A 265 13.89 -25.80 1.23
C VAL A 265 15.06 -24.97 1.74
N GLY A 266 16.18 -25.01 1.02
CA GLY A 266 17.34 -24.18 1.31
C GLY A 266 17.01 -22.70 1.11
N ARG A 267 17.66 -21.84 1.91
CA ARG A 267 17.80 -20.41 1.63
C ARG A 267 19.28 -20.08 1.55
N ASP A 268 19.64 -19.29 0.55
CA ASP A 268 21.02 -18.87 0.35
C ASP A 268 21.44 -17.89 1.46
N GLY A 269 20.53 -17.29 2.21
CA GLY A 269 20.82 -16.44 3.36
C GLY A 269 19.79 -15.34 3.52
N VAL A 270 19.84 -14.61 4.63
CA VAL A 270 18.97 -13.45 4.89
C VAL A 270 19.84 -12.24 5.18
N VAL A 271 19.51 -11.11 4.56
CA VAL A 271 20.15 -9.83 4.84
C VAL A 271 19.22 -8.99 5.72
N ILE A 272 19.67 -8.69 6.93
CA ILE A 272 18.99 -7.79 7.86
C ILE A 272 19.67 -6.43 7.74
N ALA A 273 18.89 -5.41 7.36
CA ALA A 273 19.41 -4.06 7.15
C ALA A 273 18.87 -3.08 8.18
N SER A 274 19.78 -2.35 8.81
CA SER A 274 19.51 -1.18 9.66
C SER A 274 20.27 0.03 9.13
N PRO A 275 19.87 1.27 9.45
CA PRO A 275 20.57 2.47 8.98
C PRO A 275 22.07 2.54 9.35
N GLN A 276 22.51 1.74 10.33
CA GLN A 276 23.88 1.71 10.83
C GLN A 276 24.66 0.47 10.35
N GLU A 277 24.00 -0.68 10.27
CA GLU A 277 24.64 -1.97 10.05
C GLU A 277 23.83 -2.87 9.11
N LEU A 278 24.54 -3.66 8.30
CA LEU A 278 24.02 -4.75 7.50
C LEU A 278 24.51 -6.06 8.09
N ALA A 279 23.61 -7.02 8.29
CA ALA A 279 23.96 -8.37 8.73
C ALA A 279 23.50 -9.42 7.72
N VAL A 280 24.34 -10.40 7.43
CA VAL A 280 24.02 -11.54 6.57
C VAL A 280 24.02 -12.80 7.40
N LEU A 281 22.89 -13.49 7.44
CA LEU A 281 22.72 -14.80 8.08
C LEU A 281 22.69 -15.89 7.00
N ARG A 282 23.75 -16.70 6.90
CA ARG A 282 23.87 -17.82 5.93
C ARG A 282 24.31 -19.07 6.65
N GLY A 283 23.41 -20.05 6.78
CA GLY A 283 23.66 -21.27 7.54
C GLY A 283 24.00 -20.96 9.00
N ARG A 284 25.20 -21.34 9.44
CA ARG A 284 25.73 -21.09 10.80
C ARG A 284 26.42 -19.74 10.98
N TRP A 285 26.55 -18.96 9.91
CA TRP A 285 27.37 -17.75 9.90
C TRP A 285 26.52 -16.50 10.01
N LYS A 286 26.96 -15.56 10.85
CA LYS A 286 26.48 -14.18 10.88
C LYS A 286 27.62 -13.25 10.52
N TYR A 287 27.52 -12.62 9.36
CA TYR A 287 28.42 -11.54 8.94
C TYR A 287 27.78 -10.21 9.29
N ILE A 288 28.56 -9.25 9.78
CA ILE A 288 28.10 -7.89 10.11
C ILE A 288 29.08 -6.89 9.51
N ARG A 289 28.55 -5.87 8.82
CA ARG A 289 29.32 -4.71 8.36
C ARG A 289 28.58 -3.42 8.60
N SER A 290 29.28 -2.29 8.47
CA SER A 290 28.59 -1.00 8.44
C SER A 290 27.76 -0.85 7.17
N GLY A 291 26.55 -0.30 7.33
CA GLY A 291 25.69 0.13 6.22
C GLY A 291 26.17 1.42 5.55
N ARG A 292 27.21 2.09 6.08
CA ARG A 292 27.82 3.28 5.48
C ARG A 292 29.16 2.94 4.83
N GLU A 293 29.40 3.46 3.65
CA GLU A 293 30.67 3.28 2.93
C GLU A 293 31.83 4.06 3.56
N ASP A 294 31.56 5.16 4.25
CA ASP A 294 32.56 6.00 4.94
C ASP A 294 32.96 5.48 6.34
N SER A 295 32.40 4.35 6.76
CA SER A 295 32.65 3.81 8.09
C SER A 295 34.03 3.15 8.19
N GLN A 296 34.77 3.51 9.25
CA GLN A 296 36.01 2.84 9.66
C GLN A 296 35.76 1.54 10.45
N ARG A 297 34.49 1.10 10.61
CA ARG A 297 34.18 -0.14 11.33
C ARG A 297 34.50 -1.34 10.45
N ALA A 298 35.47 -2.15 10.91
CA ALA A 298 35.81 -3.41 10.28
C ALA A 298 34.60 -4.37 10.27
N PRO A 299 34.44 -5.18 9.21
CA PRO A 299 33.44 -6.24 9.18
C PRO A 299 33.76 -7.32 10.22
N ARG A 300 32.72 -7.96 10.74
CA ARG A 300 32.81 -9.01 11.76
C ARG A 300 32.10 -10.28 11.28
N LEU A 301 32.59 -11.43 11.68
CA LEU A 301 32.02 -12.73 11.30
C LEU A 301 31.91 -13.64 12.52
N PHE A 302 30.73 -14.18 12.76
CA PHE A 302 30.46 -15.05 13.90
C PHE A 302 29.90 -16.40 13.44
N ASP A 303 30.29 -17.45 14.16
CA ASP A 303 29.67 -18.78 14.09
C ASP A 303 28.58 -18.87 15.14
N VAL A 304 27.35 -18.49 14.79
CA VAL A 304 26.25 -18.36 15.76
C VAL A 304 25.74 -19.69 16.33
N VAL A 305 26.19 -20.82 15.76
CA VAL A 305 25.90 -22.16 16.31
C VAL A 305 26.89 -22.52 17.41
N LYS A 306 28.18 -22.20 17.21
CA LYS A 306 29.24 -22.50 18.19
C LYS A 306 29.38 -21.40 19.26
N ASP A 307 29.11 -20.16 18.88
CA ASP A 307 29.20 -18.96 19.71
C ASP A 307 27.93 -18.11 19.53
N PRO A 308 26.80 -18.51 20.13
CA PRO A 308 25.55 -17.76 20.05
C PRO A 308 25.64 -16.35 20.65
N GLY A 309 26.65 -16.09 21.49
CA GLY A 309 26.89 -14.78 22.11
C GLY A 309 27.69 -13.82 21.24
N GLU A 310 28.16 -14.24 20.05
CA GLU A 310 28.93 -13.42 19.12
C GLU A 310 30.18 -12.79 19.78
N THR A 311 30.85 -13.57 20.62
CA THR A 311 32.01 -13.14 21.41
C THR A 311 33.35 -13.28 20.67
N THR A 312 33.42 -14.18 19.70
CA THR A 312 34.63 -14.52 18.94
C THR A 312 34.47 -14.08 17.48
N ASP A 313 35.19 -13.02 17.10
CA ASP A 313 35.21 -12.55 15.71
C ASP A 313 36.19 -13.37 14.85
N LEU A 314 35.64 -14.02 13.83
CA LEU A 314 36.35 -14.90 12.90
C LEU A 314 36.65 -14.21 11.55
N ALA A 315 36.40 -12.91 11.41
CA ALA A 315 36.57 -12.20 10.13
C ALA A 315 38.01 -12.28 9.60
N GLY A 316 39.01 -12.16 10.48
CA GLY A 316 40.43 -12.28 10.13
C GLY A 316 40.86 -13.71 9.78
N GLU A 317 40.19 -14.72 10.35
CA GLU A 317 40.50 -16.13 10.12
C GLU A 317 39.84 -16.69 8.86
N LYS A 318 38.76 -16.05 8.38
CA LYS A 318 37.96 -16.50 7.23
C LYS A 318 37.73 -15.40 6.20
N PRO A 319 38.79 -14.82 5.60
CA PRO A 319 38.68 -13.70 4.67
C PRO A 319 37.87 -14.04 3.40
N ASP A 320 37.96 -15.27 2.90
CA ASP A 320 37.22 -15.70 1.70
C ASP A 320 35.70 -15.70 1.95
N LEU A 321 35.28 -16.23 3.11
CA LEU A 321 33.87 -16.26 3.51
C LEU A 321 33.34 -14.86 3.80
N VAL A 322 34.16 -13.99 4.40
CA VAL A 322 33.85 -12.55 4.53
C VAL A 322 33.61 -11.93 3.16
N GLY A 323 34.50 -12.17 2.19
CA GLY A 323 34.36 -11.65 0.84
C GLY A 323 33.11 -12.16 0.11
N GLU A 324 32.73 -13.42 0.34
CA GLU A 324 31.50 -14.00 -0.20
C GLU A 324 30.25 -13.37 0.40
N LEU A 325 30.17 -13.27 1.73
CA LEU A 325 29.02 -12.71 2.44
C LEU A 325 28.89 -11.20 2.22
N ASP A 326 30.01 -10.48 2.05
CA ASP A 326 30.00 -9.06 1.73
C ASP A 326 29.35 -8.77 0.37
N LYS A 327 29.53 -9.65 -0.63
CA LYS A 327 28.86 -9.50 -1.93
C LYS A 327 27.34 -9.44 -1.79
N ALA A 328 26.77 -10.23 -0.88
CA ALA A 328 25.33 -10.23 -0.62
C ALA A 328 24.82 -8.91 -0.03
N THR A 329 25.70 -8.06 0.51
CA THR A 329 25.31 -6.75 1.06
C THR A 329 25.30 -5.62 0.03
N ARG A 330 25.99 -5.79 -1.12
CA ARG A 330 26.26 -4.71 -2.07
C ARG A 330 25.00 -4.09 -2.66
N GLU A 331 23.98 -4.91 -2.92
CA GLU A 331 22.70 -4.42 -3.45
C GLU A 331 21.91 -3.56 -2.44
N PHE A 332 22.23 -3.67 -1.14
CA PHE A 332 21.55 -2.93 -0.07
C PHE A 332 22.26 -1.62 0.29
N LEU A 333 23.54 -1.47 -0.04
CA LEU A 333 24.33 -0.27 0.27
C LEU A 333 23.73 1.02 -0.31
N PRO A 334 23.28 1.07 -1.58
CA PRO A 334 22.63 2.28 -2.13
C PRO A 334 21.35 2.65 -1.38
N MET A 335 20.61 1.66 -0.88
CA MET A 335 19.41 1.89 -0.09
C MET A 335 19.74 2.49 1.28
N MET A 336 20.84 2.06 1.90
CA MET A 336 21.30 2.59 3.19
C MET A 336 21.82 4.03 3.08
N ALA A 337 22.49 4.36 1.96
CA ALA A 337 22.91 5.73 1.67
C ALA A 337 21.72 6.70 1.62
N ASN A 338 20.59 6.29 1.04
CA ASN A 338 19.37 7.11 0.94
C ASN A 338 18.62 7.28 2.28
N VAL A 339 18.76 6.34 3.21
CA VAL A 339 18.23 6.49 4.57
C VAL A 339 19.07 7.48 5.38
N ALA A 340 20.39 7.55 5.13
CA ALA A 340 21.29 8.53 5.74
C ALA A 340 21.11 9.95 5.19
N THR A 341 20.75 10.12 3.91
CA THR A 341 20.50 11.44 3.29
C THR A 341 19.13 12.03 3.63
N ARG A 342 18.12 11.21 3.97
CA ARG A 342 16.88 11.72 4.60
C ARG A 342 17.12 12.37 5.97
N GLY A 343 18.28 12.13 6.58
CA GLY A 343 18.76 12.82 7.79
C GLY A 343 19.78 13.93 7.55
N ARG A 344 20.16 14.24 6.30
CA ARG A 344 21.15 15.28 5.95
C ARG A 344 20.73 16.04 4.70
N GLY A 345 20.02 17.16 4.91
CA GLY A 345 19.99 18.25 3.93
C GLY A 345 21.38 18.92 3.80
N PRO A 346 21.64 19.61 2.68
CA PRO A 346 22.98 20.09 2.36
C PRO A 346 23.35 21.33 3.19
N GLY A 347 24.55 21.28 3.79
CA GLY A 347 25.35 22.45 4.17
C GLY A 347 24.76 23.39 5.22
N GLY A 348 25.04 23.14 6.51
CA GLY A 348 24.81 24.10 7.57
C GLY A 348 25.60 23.72 8.83
N SER A 349 26.31 24.68 9.40
CA SER A 349 27.18 24.53 10.57
C SER A 349 26.44 24.03 11.82
N ARG A 350 27.23 23.61 12.81
CA ARG A 350 26.82 23.11 14.13
C ARG A 350 25.68 23.94 14.79
N SER A 351 24.74 23.21 15.39
CA SER A 351 23.82 23.58 16.51
C SER A 351 22.60 24.46 16.23
N ARG A 352 21.39 23.89 16.41
CA ARG A 352 20.36 24.26 17.41
C ARG A 352 19.07 23.45 17.15
N ARG A 353 18.43 22.95 18.22
CA ARG A 353 17.09 22.32 18.16
C ARG A 353 16.11 23.31 17.51
N GLY A 354 15.26 22.86 16.60
CA GLY A 354 14.20 23.70 16.04
C GLY A 354 13.20 24.09 17.13
N SER A 355 12.85 25.38 17.18
CA SER A 355 11.87 25.94 18.09
C SER A 355 10.47 25.30 17.92
N PRO A 356 9.73 24.98 19.00
CA PRO A 356 8.32 24.57 18.98
C PRO A 356 7.38 25.61 18.34
N TRP A 357 7.79 26.88 18.29
CA TRP A 357 6.96 28.00 17.80
C TRP A 357 7.01 28.18 16.28
N ARG A 358 7.53 27.20 15.53
CA ARG A 358 7.90 27.31 14.10
C ARG A 358 6.86 27.91 13.16
N ASN A 359 5.57 27.89 13.53
CA ASN A 359 4.47 28.39 12.72
C ASN A 359 3.53 29.37 13.46
N ASP A 360 3.94 29.93 14.62
CA ASP A 360 3.15 30.94 15.33
C ASP A 360 3.86 32.32 15.26
N PRO A 361 3.40 33.23 14.39
CA PRO A 361 4.03 34.53 14.18
C PRO A 361 4.07 35.42 15.44
N LEU A 362 3.10 35.27 16.34
CA LEU A 362 3.04 36.06 17.57
C LEU A 362 4.11 35.59 18.56
N LEU A 363 4.23 34.28 18.73
CA LEU A 363 5.19 33.71 19.67
C LEU A 363 6.62 33.88 19.17
N ILE A 364 6.83 33.82 17.84
CA ILE A 364 8.12 34.17 17.21
C ILE A 364 8.48 35.64 17.42
N ALA A 365 7.52 36.56 17.38
CA ALA A 365 7.79 37.98 17.58
C ALA A 365 8.15 38.30 19.04
N LEU A 366 7.59 37.56 20.00
CA LEU A 366 7.81 37.78 21.42
C LEU A 366 9.11 37.13 21.94
N ASP A 367 9.45 35.93 21.46
CA ASP A 367 10.67 35.15 21.78
C ASP A 367 11.90 35.74 21.06
N GLU A 368 12.58 36.69 21.72
CA GLU A 368 13.68 37.46 21.11
C GLU A 368 14.94 36.63 20.95
N ASP A 369 15.26 35.85 21.99
CA ASP A 369 16.48 35.06 22.05
C ASP A 369 16.35 33.71 21.33
N ARG A 370 15.12 33.38 20.89
CA ARG A 370 14.74 32.20 20.12
C ARG A 370 15.04 30.92 20.87
N ASP A 371 14.96 30.97 22.19
CA ASP A 371 15.18 29.82 23.07
C ASP A 371 13.95 28.93 23.23
N SER A 372 12.82 29.39 22.69
CA SER A 372 11.53 28.73 22.72
C SER A 372 10.76 28.77 24.05
N GLN A 373 11.02 29.77 24.87
CA GLN A 373 10.27 30.11 26.07
C GLN A 373 9.98 31.62 26.07
N LEU A 374 9.00 32.07 26.86
CA LEU A 374 8.76 33.50 27.06
C LEU A 374 9.15 33.85 28.48
N SER A 375 10.26 34.58 28.63
CA SER A 375 10.72 35.07 29.92
C SER A 375 9.87 36.25 30.40
N ALA A 376 9.92 36.55 31.72
CA ALA A 376 9.22 37.70 32.28
C ALA A 376 9.69 39.05 31.67
N ALA A 377 10.95 39.12 31.22
CA ALA A 377 11.49 40.29 30.55
C ALA A 377 10.89 40.48 29.15
N GLU A 378 10.72 39.39 28.39
CA GLU A 378 10.11 39.42 27.06
C GLU A 378 8.61 39.71 27.12
N LEU A 379 7.91 39.13 28.09
CA LEU A 379 6.51 39.47 28.37
C LEU A 379 6.35 40.94 28.78
N GLY A 380 7.32 41.50 29.50
CA GLY A 380 7.35 42.92 29.86
C GLY A 380 7.51 43.86 28.66
N GLN A 381 7.98 43.36 27.51
CA GLN A 381 8.13 44.13 26.27
C GLN A 381 7.08 43.75 25.21
N ALA A 382 6.12 42.88 25.54
CA ALA A 382 5.18 42.34 24.58
C ALA A 382 4.32 43.42 23.92
N GLU A 383 3.91 44.45 24.66
CA GLU A 383 3.08 45.54 24.13
C GLU A 383 3.79 46.28 22.98
N ALA A 384 5.04 46.70 23.18
CA ALA A 384 5.82 47.40 22.16
C ALA A 384 6.07 46.51 20.92
N LYS A 385 6.31 45.22 21.13
CA LYS A 385 6.55 44.26 20.04
C LYS A 385 5.30 43.95 19.23
N LEU A 386 4.14 43.84 19.89
CA LEU A 386 2.86 43.63 19.22
C LEU A 386 2.41 44.89 18.47
N GLN A 387 2.64 46.09 19.02
CA GLN A 387 2.39 47.35 18.30
C GLN A 387 3.24 47.47 17.04
N ALA A 388 4.49 46.98 17.05
CA ALA A 388 5.34 46.99 15.86
C ALA A 388 4.85 46.05 14.73
N LEU A 389 3.96 45.11 15.02
CA LEU A 389 3.34 44.23 14.02
C LEU A 389 2.09 44.83 13.38
N ASP A 390 1.48 45.84 14.01
CA ASP A 390 0.33 46.59 13.51
C ASP A 390 0.83 47.62 12.48
N LYS A 391 0.87 47.20 11.21
CA LYS A 391 1.47 48.00 10.13
C LYS A 391 0.55 49.11 9.69
N ASN A 392 -0.76 48.94 9.84
CA ASN A 392 -1.74 49.95 9.46
C ASN A 392 -2.06 50.92 10.62
N SER A 393 -1.52 50.68 11.82
CA SER A 393 -1.68 51.49 13.03
C SER A 393 -3.15 51.68 13.45
N ASP A 394 -3.99 50.67 13.22
CA ASP A 394 -5.42 50.68 13.58
C ASP A 394 -5.71 50.17 15.00
N GLY A 395 -4.67 49.73 15.72
CA GLY A 395 -4.72 49.19 17.08
C GLY A 395 -5.10 47.70 17.14
N LYS A 396 -5.13 46.99 16.00
CA LYS A 396 -5.46 45.55 15.90
C LYS A 396 -4.44 44.84 15.03
N LEU A 397 -4.25 43.54 15.29
CA LEU A 397 -3.42 42.67 14.45
C LEU A 397 -4.28 41.78 13.58
N SER A 398 -4.20 41.98 12.27
CA SER A 398 -4.89 41.17 11.27
C SER A 398 -4.10 39.93 10.85
N ALA A 399 -4.78 38.94 10.27
CA ALA A 399 -4.12 37.74 9.73
C ALA A 399 -3.10 38.08 8.63
N ASP A 400 -3.34 39.13 7.85
CA ASP A 400 -2.42 39.61 6.81
C ASP A 400 -1.14 40.22 7.41
N GLU A 401 -1.25 40.94 8.53
CA GLU A 401 -0.11 41.51 9.25
C GLU A 401 0.75 40.44 9.93
N LEU A 402 0.10 39.36 10.38
CA LEU A 402 0.76 38.17 10.92
C LEU A 402 1.28 37.22 9.83
N GLY A 403 1.10 37.55 8.54
CA GLY A 403 1.57 36.72 7.42
C GLY A 403 0.82 35.39 7.26
N LEU A 404 -0.34 35.24 7.91
CA LEU A 404 -1.21 34.07 7.87
C LEU A 404 -2.19 34.19 6.68
N ARG A 405 -1.69 34.00 5.46
CA ARG A 405 -2.57 33.93 4.27
C ARG A 405 -3.30 32.59 4.23
N ARG A 406 -4.64 32.63 4.15
CA ARG A 406 -5.46 31.45 3.82
C ARG A 406 -5.11 30.97 2.40
N ARG A 407 -4.56 29.76 2.31
CA ARG A 407 -4.51 28.97 1.07
C ARG A 407 -5.61 27.93 1.12
#